data_AF-N8NMN8-F1
#
_entry.id   AF-N8NMN8-F1
#
_cell.length_a   1.000
_cell.length_b   1.000
_cell.length_c   1.000
_cell.angle_alpha   90.00
_cell.angle_beta   90.00
_cell.angle_gamma   90.00
#
_symmetry.space_group_name_H-M   'P 1'
#
loop_
_entity.id
_entity.type
_entity.pdbx_description
1 polymer ?
#
loop_
_entity_poly.entity_id
_entity_poly.type
_entity_poly.pdbx_seq_one_letter_code
_entity_poly.pdbx_strand_id
1 'polypeptide(L)'
;MFKAFENGSESHAIHDLTLENDLDCVSLYGNLQITKDQQGLKVAKALQAFLNDVVQQLENTPDLPEKIQRDDLDEIENPFL
;
A
#
# COMPACT_ATOMS: atom_id res chain seq x y z
N MET A 1 -1.60 9.20 -11.43
CA MET A 1 -0.70 9.34 -10.26
C MET A 1 -1.44 8.70 -9.11
N PHE A 2 -0.80 7.81 -8.35
CA PHE A 2 -1.46 7.18 -7.21
C PHE A 2 -1.77 8.26 -6.18
N LYS A 3 -3.02 8.34 -5.72
CA LYS A 3 -3.45 9.29 -4.70
C LYS A 3 -4.06 8.51 -3.55
N ALA A 4 -3.30 8.36 -2.46
CA ALA A 4 -3.71 7.55 -1.34
C ALA A 4 -5.07 8.02 -0.80
N PHE A 5 -5.98 7.07 -0.52
CA PHE A 5 -7.26 7.30 0.15
C PHE A 5 -8.31 8.15 -0.62
N GLU A 6 -8.06 8.58 -1.87
CA GLU A 6 -8.99 9.47 -2.59
C GLU A 6 -10.14 8.72 -3.29
N ASN A 7 -9.84 7.78 -4.19
CA ASN A 7 -10.86 7.10 -5.02
C ASN A 7 -11.05 5.61 -4.68
N GLY A 8 -10.17 5.02 -3.87
CA GLY A 8 -10.28 3.66 -3.35
C GLY A 8 -10.38 2.54 -4.40
N SER A 9 -9.94 2.80 -5.63
CA SER A 9 -10.05 1.83 -6.74
C SER A 9 -8.80 1.76 -7.61
N GLU A 10 -7.77 2.54 -7.28
CA GLU A 10 -6.50 2.49 -7.97
C GLU A 10 -5.65 1.34 -7.45
N SER A 11 -5.14 0.53 -8.37
CA SER A 11 -4.09 -0.45 -8.09
C SER A 11 -2.84 -0.12 -8.91
N HIS A 12 -1.68 -0.27 -8.29
CA HIS A 12 -0.38 -0.07 -8.92
C HIS A 12 0.54 -1.23 -8.58
N ALA A 13 1.53 -1.50 -9.45
CA ALA A 13 2.50 -2.57 -9.23
C ALA A 13 3.92 -2.02 -9.27
N ILE A 14 4.72 -2.42 -8.28
CA ILE A 14 6.18 -2.30 -8.29
C ILE A 14 6.74 -3.71 -8.37
N HIS A 15 7.11 -4.15 -9.58
CA HIS A 15 7.44 -5.56 -9.85
C HIS A 15 6.32 -6.49 -9.36
N ASP A 16 6.65 -7.46 -8.49
CA ASP A 16 5.74 -8.45 -7.94
C ASP A 16 5.06 -7.97 -6.63
N LEU A 17 5.19 -6.69 -6.30
CA LEU A 17 4.45 -6.03 -5.22
C LEU A 17 3.27 -5.27 -5.79
N THR A 18 2.07 -5.59 -5.30
CA THR A 18 0.84 -4.85 -5.59
C THR A 18 0.58 -3.83 -4.48
N LEU A 19 0.19 -2.64 -4.90
CA LEU A 19 -0.18 -1.50 -4.09
C LEU A 19 -1.64 -1.18 -4.41
N GLU A 20 -2.52 -1.45 -3.48
CA GLU A 20 -3.96 -1.30 -3.69
C GLU A 20 -4.48 -0.18 -2.79
N ASN A 21 -5.19 0.75 -3.41
CA ASN A 21 -5.81 1.87 -2.72
C ASN A 21 -7.24 1.49 -2.32
N ASP A 22 -7.57 1.74 -1.06
CA ASP A 22 -8.93 1.80 -0.54
C ASP A 22 -9.10 3.17 0.14
N LEU A 23 -10.32 3.50 0.57
CA LEU A 23 -10.63 4.77 1.23
C LEU A 23 -10.01 4.85 2.63
N ASP A 24 -9.99 3.74 3.36
CA ASP A 24 -9.53 3.68 4.75
C ASP A 24 -8.19 2.95 4.92
N CYS A 25 -7.67 2.36 3.84
CA CYS A 25 -6.47 1.54 3.85
C CYS A 25 -5.74 1.56 2.51
N VAL A 26 -4.40 1.56 2.56
CA VAL A 26 -3.57 1.17 1.42
C VAL A 26 -2.96 -0.19 1.72
N SER A 27 -3.26 -1.18 0.88
CA SER A 27 -2.78 -2.55 1.02
C SER A 27 -1.53 -2.77 0.18
N LEU A 28 -0.50 -3.36 0.77
CA LEU A 28 0.74 -3.74 0.09
C LEU A 28 0.91 -5.26 0.22
N TYR A 29 0.85 -5.98 -0.90
CA TYR A 29 0.89 -7.43 -0.90
C TYR A 29 1.61 -7.99 -2.12
N GLY A 30 2.19 -9.19 -1.97
CA GLY A 30 3.03 -9.82 -2.99
C GLY A 30 4.46 -10.03 -2.49
N ASN A 31 5.40 -10.17 -3.42
CA ASN A 31 6.79 -10.54 -3.10
C ASN A 31 7.77 -9.57 -3.76
N LEU A 32 8.31 -8.60 -3.02
CA LEU A 32 9.34 -7.71 -3.55
C LEU A 32 10.73 -8.15 -3.13
N GLN A 33 11.61 -8.38 -4.11
CA GLN A 33 13.04 -8.56 -3.87
C GLN A 33 13.83 -7.36 -4.37
N ILE A 34 14.65 -6.78 -3.48
CA ILE A 34 15.51 -5.64 -3.81
C ILE A 34 16.96 -6.13 -3.83
N THR A 35 17.56 -6.15 -5.02
CA THR A 35 18.94 -6.57 -5.22
C THR A 35 19.93 -5.44 -4.88
N LYS A 36 21.18 -5.79 -4.56
CA LYS A 36 22.23 -4.81 -4.24
C LYS A 36 22.90 -4.26 -5.51
N ASP A 37 22.10 -3.67 -6.39
CA ASP A 37 22.55 -3.09 -7.66
C ASP A 37 21.73 -1.83 -8.01
N GLN A 38 21.99 -1.26 -9.20
CA GLN A 38 21.30 -0.06 -9.65
C GLN A 38 19.82 -0.30 -9.97
N GLN A 39 19.42 -1.52 -10.33
CA GLN A 39 18.02 -1.86 -10.53
C GLN A 39 17.31 -1.90 -9.18
N GLY A 40 17.88 -2.59 -8.19
CA GLY A 40 17.36 -2.59 -6.82
C GLY A 40 17.27 -1.18 -6.21
N LEU A 41 18.24 -0.30 -6.49
CA LEU A 41 18.15 1.11 -6.07
C LEU A 41 16.94 1.84 -6.69
N LYS A 42 16.64 1.60 -7.98
CA LYS A 42 15.48 2.21 -8.64
C LYS A 42 14.18 1.72 -8.01
N VAL A 43 14.09 0.42 -7.73
CA VAL A 43 12.94 -0.21 -7.06
C VAL A 43 12.75 0.37 -5.67
N ALA A 44 13.81 0.43 -4.88
CA ALA A 44 13.78 0.99 -3.53
C ALA A 44 13.32 2.46 -3.53
N LYS A 45 13.79 3.27 -4.50
CA LYS A 45 13.35 4.66 -4.65
C LYS A 45 11.89 4.79 -5.07
N ALA A 46 11.39 3.90 -5.93
CA ALA A 46 9.98 3.90 -6.32
C ALA A 46 9.07 3.58 -5.13
N LEU A 47 9.43 2.55 -4.34
CA LEU A 47 8.69 2.19 -3.13
C LEU A 47 8.77 3.31 -2.08
N GLN A 48 9.95 3.92 -1.90
CA GLN A 48 10.12 5.07 -1.00
C GLN A 48 9.24 6.25 -1.40
N ALA A 49 9.23 6.63 -2.68
CA ALA A 49 8.41 7.74 -3.17
C ALA A 49 6.92 7.48 -2.91
N PHE A 50 6.44 6.27 -3.21
CA PHE A 50 5.07 5.86 -2.91
C PHE A 50 4.72 5.98 -1.42
N LEU A 51 5.57 5.45 -0.52
CA LEU A 51 5.33 5.52 0.92
C LEU A 51 5.37 6.96 1.44
N ASN A 52 6.24 7.80 0.90
CA ASN A 52 6.29 9.22 1.24
C ASN A 52 4.97 9.93 0.86
N ASP A 53 4.40 9.62 -0.31
CA ASP A 53 3.11 10.19 -0.73
C ASP A 53 1.97 9.74 0.20
N VAL A 54 1.95 8.47 0.62
CA VAL A 54 0.98 7.95 1.61
C VAL A 54 1.13 8.68 2.95
N VAL A 55 2.36 8.82 3.45
CA VAL A 55 2.64 9.55 4.71
C VAL A 55 2.21 11.00 4.60
N GLN A 56 2.55 11.67 3.51
CA GLN A 56 2.15 13.06 3.28
C GLN A 56 0.63 13.21 3.30
N GLN A 57 -0.13 12.27 2.71
CA GLN A 57 -1.58 12.32 2.74
C GLN A 57 -2.13 12.15 4.15
N LEU A 58 -1.58 11.23 4.94
CA LEU A 58 -1.97 11.03 6.34
C LEU A 58 -1.65 12.26 7.19
N GLU A 59 -0.46 12.84 7.06
CA GLU A 59 -0.04 14.05 7.78
C GLU A 59 -0.91 15.27 7.45
N ASN A 60 -1.42 15.35 6.21
CA ASN A 60 -2.30 16.44 5.76
C ASN A 60 -3.79 16.16 5.99
N THR A 61 -4.16 14.98 6.51
CA THR A 61 -5.55 14.65 6.83
C THR A 61 -5.95 15.36 8.14
N PRO A 62 -6.92 16.29 8.11
CA PRO A 62 -7.42 16.91 9.33
C PRO A 62 -8.08 15.87 10.23
N ASP A 63 -7.90 16.02 11.54
CA ASP A 63 -8.52 15.15 12.56
C ASP A 63 -8.25 13.65 12.32
N LEU A 64 -7.04 13.31 11.85
CA LEU A 64 -6.62 11.93 11.65
C LEU A 64 -6.82 11.12 12.95
N PRO A 65 -7.67 10.08 12.96
CA PRO A 65 -7.98 9.33 14.17
C PRO A 65 -6.77 8.55 14.67
N GLU A 66 -6.62 8.41 15.99
CA GLU A 66 -5.55 7.57 16.59
C GLU A 66 -5.64 6.11 16.14
N LYS A 67 -6.87 5.61 15.91
CA LYS A 67 -7.13 4.25 15.42
C LYS A 67 -8.50 4.18 14.76
N ILE A 68 -8.55 3.60 13.56
CA ILE A 68 -9.81 3.20 12.92
C ILE A 68 -10.20 1.79 13.37
N GLN A 69 -11.50 1.51 13.43
CA GLN A 69 -12.00 0.16 13.59
C GLN A 69 -12.00 -0.51 12.21
N ARG A 70 -11.27 -1.62 12.08
CA ARG A 70 -11.35 -2.49 10.92
C ARG A 70 -11.76 -3.85 11.42
N ASP A 71 -12.78 -4.41 10.79
CA ASP A 71 -13.09 -5.81 10.99
C ASP A 71 -11.88 -6.59 10.48
N ASP A 72 -11.34 -7.47 11.33
CA ASP A 72 -10.38 -8.45 10.85
C ASP A 72 -11.07 -9.20 9.70
N LEU A 73 -10.39 -9.32 8.55
CA LEU A 73 -10.90 -10.16 7.48
C LEU A 73 -11.08 -11.54 8.09
N ASP A 74 -12.33 -11.96 8.29
CA ASP A 74 -12.65 -13.28 8.82
C ASP A 74 -11.83 -14.29 8.00
N GLU A 75 -10.97 -15.05 8.66
CA GLU A 75 -10.31 -16.18 8.01
C GLU A 75 -11.40 -17.15 7.56
N ILE A 76 -11.82 -17.03 6.31
CA ILE A 76 -12.71 -18.00 5.70
C ILE A 76 -11.88 -19.27 5.54
N GLU A 77 -12.25 -20.34 6.24
CA GLU A 77 -11.66 -21.65 6.00
C GLU A 77 -11.73 -21.97 4.52
N ASN A 78 -10.58 -22.28 3.92
CA ASN A 78 -10.49 -22.59 2.51
C ASN A 78 -11.45 -23.76 2.19
N PRO A 79 -12.52 -23.54 1.39
CA PRO A 79 -13.54 -24.57 1.14
C PRO A 79 -13.04 -25.68 0.20
N PHE A 80 -11.79 -25.60 -0.24
CA PHE A 80 -11.14 -26.55 -1.14
C PHE A 80 -10.04 -27.41 -0.47
N LEU A 81 -9.92 -27.36 0.87
CA LEU A 81 -9.07 -28.28 1.65
C LEU A 81 -9.74 -29.63 1.91
#